data_AF-A0A920LF06-F1
#
_entry.id   AF-A0A920LF06-F1
#
_cell.length_a   1.000
_cell.length_b   1.000
_cell.length_c   1.000
_cell.angle_alpha   90.00
_cell.angle_beta   90.00
_cell.angle_gamma   90.00
#
_symmetry.space_group_name_H-M   'P 1'
#
loop_
_entity.id
_entity.type
_entity.pdbx_description
1 polymer ?
#
loop_
_entity_poly.entity_id
_entity_poly.type
_entity_poly.pdbx_seq_one_letter_code
_entity_poly.pdbx_strand_id
1 'polypeptide(L)'
;MKNIYKLLFVTILSFSVISCDDYVDYDPSETYTIVADDYFTSSSDYESALVGVYDVTQWILYNVMIGEIASDNSLAGGESATDVIGLQKIDDMLHDPENDQLTSIWQFMYEGVNRANYLFENKDKLDFTRKDELYGEVHFLRAFFYFELVKIFGDVPLFTNSRLTAVDSGTLQRSSASDVYAQIESDLNAAITALPAEKVLMEEQHRSLLMHY
;
A
#
# COMPACT_ATOMS: atom_id res chain seq x y z
N MET A 1 -66.46 -32.74 -2.99
CA MET A 1 -65.85 -31.45 -3.37
C MET A 1 -65.07 -30.79 -2.23
N LYS A 2 -65.65 -30.56 -1.04
CA LYS A 2 -64.93 -29.92 0.10
C LYS A 2 -63.65 -30.64 0.56
N ASN A 3 -63.59 -31.97 0.44
CA ASN A 3 -62.40 -32.74 0.83
C ASN A 3 -61.27 -32.71 -0.22
N ILE A 4 -61.59 -32.38 -1.49
CA ILE A 4 -60.60 -32.31 -2.57
C ILE A 4 -59.76 -31.02 -2.46
N TYR A 5 -60.39 -29.92 -2.05
CA TYR A 5 -59.68 -28.65 -1.78
C TYR A 5 -58.79 -28.73 -0.55
N LYS A 6 -59.17 -29.52 0.46
CA LYS A 6 -58.30 -29.81 1.61
C LYS A 6 -57.09 -30.65 1.20
N LEU A 7 -57.27 -31.65 0.33
CA LEU A 7 -56.17 -32.47 -0.17
C LEU A 7 -55.18 -31.63 -1.00
N LEU A 8 -55.70 -30.80 -1.91
CA LEU A 8 -54.90 -29.87 -2.73
C LEU A 8 -54.12 -28.86 -1.89
N PHE A 9 -54.74 -28.32 -0.83
CA PHE A 9 -54.06 -27.38 0.06
C PHE A 9 -52.91 -28.04 0.82
N VAL A 10 -53.07 -29.28 1.28
CA VAL A 10 -52.00 -30.04 1.96
C VAL A 10 -50.87 -30.38 0.99
N THR A 11 -51.17 -30.72 -0.27
CA THR A 11 -50.15 -30.96 -1.31
C THR A 11 -49.37 -29.71 -1.67
N ILE A 12 -50.01 -28.54 -1.79
CA ILE A 12 -49.32 -27.27 -2.05
C ILE A 12 -48.43 -26.85 -0.88
N LEU A 13 -48.92 -27.04 0.36
CA LEU A 13 -48.15 -26.70 1.56
C LEU A 13 -46.91 -27.60 1.73
N SER A 14 -46.98 -28.86 1.28
CA SER A 14 -45.86 -29.80 1.36
C SER A 14 -44.76 -29.54 0.31
N PHE A 15 -45.06 -28.84 -0.79
CA PHE A 15 -44.03 -28.36 -1.73
C PHE A 15 -43.34 -27.07 -1.26
N SER A 16 -43.89 -26.38 -0.26
CA SER A 16 -43.36 -25.09 0.24
C SER A 16 -42.17 -25.24 1.20
N VAL A 17 -41.82 -26.47 1.60
CA VAL A 17 -40.69 -26.77 2.50
C VAL A 17 -39.46 -27.30 1.79
N ILE A 18 -39.50 -27.41 0.46
CA ILE A 18 -38.32 -27.74 -0.35
C ILE A 18 -37.65 -26.42 -0.74
N SER A 19 -36.93 -25.83 0.21
CA SER A 19 -35.96 -24.78 -0.06
C SER A 19 -34.66 -25.45 -0.48
N CYS A 20 -34.06 -25.06 -1.60
CA CYS A 20 -32.67 -25.40 -1.85
C CYS A 20 -31.81 -24.62 -0.86
N ASP A 21 -31.22 -25.31 0.11
CA ASP A 21 -30.16 -24.78 0.98
C ASP A 21 -28.77 -24.82 0.31
N ASP A 22 -28.68 -25.29 -0.95
CA ASP A 22 -27.45 -25.20 -1.73
C ASP A 22 -27.21 -23.74 -2.16
N TYR A 23 -26.74 -22.94 -1.20
CA TYR A 23 -25.82 -21.87 -1.50
C TYR A 23 -24.69 -22.49 -2.34
N VAL A 24 -24.35 -21.87 -3.45
CA VAL A 24 -23.19 -22.30 -4.22
C VAL A 24 -21.98 -22.05 -3.32
N ASP A 25 -21.46 -23.11 -2.70
CA ASP A 25 -20.08 -23.15 -2.19
C ASP A 25 -19.18 -23.00 -3.41
N TYR A 26 -19.03 -21.74 -3.84
CA TYR A 26 -18.02 -21.35 -4.79
C TYR A 26 -16.71 -21.39 -4.02
N ASP A 27 -16.06 -22.55 -4.05
CA ASP A 27 -14.65 -22.66 -3.73
C ASP A 27 -13.91 -22.00 -4.90
N PRO A 28 -13.43 -20.75 -4.78
CA PRO A 28 -12.65 -20.13 -5.83
C PRO A 28 -11.49 -21.07 -6.13
N SER A 29 -11.47 -21.65 -7.33
CA SER A 29 -10.43 -22.58 -7.80
C SER A 29 -9.08 -22.22 -7.19
N GLU A 30 -8.40 -23.21 -6.58
CA GLU A 30 -7.20 -23.14 -5.71
C GLU A 30 -6.07 -22.13 -6.07
N THR A 31 -6.15 -21.47 -7.22
CA THR A 31 -5.30 -20.37 -7.66
C THR A 31 -5.52 -19.04 -6.90
N TYR A 32 -6.64 -18.83 -6.17
CA TYR A 32 -6.99 -17.54 -5.54
C TYR A 32 -7.22 -17.58 -4.03
N THR A 33 -6.74 -18.59 -3.32
CA THR A 33 -6.98 -18.78 -1.87
C THR A 33 -5.89 -18.22 -0.97
N ILE A 34 -4.97 -17.40 -1.49
CA ILE A 34 -4.05 -16.64 -0.63
C ILE A 34 -4.83 -15.48 -0.01
N VAL A 35 -5.48 -15.74 1.13
CA VAL A 35 -6.02 -14.71 2.00
C VAL A 35 -4.89 -14.12 2.86
N ALA A 36 -5.03 -12.84 3.23
CA ALA A 36 -4.00 -12.11 3.97
C ALA A 36 -3.53 -12.82 5.25
N ASP A 37 -4.43 -13.57 5.91
CA ASP A 37 -4.11 -14.29 7.13
C ASP A 37 -3.11 -15.43 6.92
N ASP A 38 -3.16 -16.09 5.75
CA ASP A 38 -2.37 -17.28 5.40
C ASP A 38 -1.22 -16.99 4.41
N TYR A 39 -0.92 -15.72 4.11
CA TYR A 39 0.08 -15.38 3.09
C TYR A 39 1.53 -15.63 3.54
N PHE A 40 1.89 -15.23 4.76
CA PHE A 40 3.29 -15.22 5.22
C PHE A 40 3.72 -16.57 5.81
N THR A 41 3.87 -17.58 4.95
CA THR A 41 4.21 -18.96 5.36
C THR A 41 5.63 -19.37 4.99
N SER A 42 6.27 -18.65 4.07
CA SER A 42 7.63 -18.89 3.60
C SER A 42 8.45 -17.60 3.55
N SER A 43 9.78 -17.72 3.55
CA SER A 43 10.66 -16.56 3.39
C SER A 43 10.46 -15.84 2.05
N SER A 44 10.15 -16.57 0.97
CA SER A 44 9.83 -15.98 -0.34
C SER A 44 8.58 -15.10 -0.35
N ASP A 45 7.63 -15.32 0.57
CA ASP A 45 6.44 -14.47 0.68
C ASP A 45 6.81 -13.09 1.22
N TYR A 46 7.73 -13.02 2.19
CA TYR A 46 8.27 -11.76 2.70
C TYR A 46 9.05 -11.00 1.63
N GLU A 47 9.86 -11.71 0.84
CA GLU A 47 10.59 -11.10 -0.28
C GLU A 47 9.64 -10.53 -1.34
N SER A 48 8.58 -11.27 -1.67
CA SER A 48 7.57 -10.82 -2.62
C SER A 48 6.80 -9.60 -2.10
N ALA A 49 6.45 -9.60 -0.81
CA ALA A 49 5.84 -8.44 -0.16
C ALA A 49 6.78 -7.23 -0.15
N LEU A 50 8.07 -7.42 0.14
CA LEU A 50 9.09 -6.36 0.08
C LEU A 50 9.19 -5.77 -1.33
N VAL A 51 9.18 -6.58 -2.39
CA VAL A 51 9.10 -6.10 -3.79
C VAL A 51 7.85 -5.22 -3.98
N GLY A 52 6.71 -5.61 -3.40
CA GLY A 52 5.50 -4.79 -3.39
C GLY A 52 5.67 -3.43 -2.70
N VAL A 53 6.50 -3.33 -1.66
CA VAL A 53 6.86 -2.04 -1.04
C VAL A 53 7.73 -1.21 -1.98
N TYR A 54 8.75 -1.81 -2.59
CA TYR A 54 9.61 -1.15 -3.57
C TYR A 54 8.86 -0.64 -4.80
N ASP A 55 7.83 -1.36 -5.27
CA ASP A 55 7.05 -0.98 -6.44
C ASP A 55 6.52 0.46 -6.37
N VAL A 56 6.12 0.90 -5.17
CA VAL A 56 5.59 2.25 -4.93
C VAL A 56 6.61 3.36 -5.25
N THR A 57 7.92 3.09 -5.18
CA THR A 57 8.94 4.09 -5.53
C THR A 57 8.91 4.47 -7.01
N GLN A 58 8.25 3.67 -7.86
CA GLN A 58 8.07 3.97 -9.28
C GLN A 58 6.98 5.04 -9.52
N TRP A 59 6.15 5.35 -8.51
CA TRP A 59 5.00 6.26 -8.66
C TRP A 59 5.31 7.70 -8.24
N ILE A 60 6.58 8.05 -8.08
CA ILE A 60 7.03 9.34 -7.53
C ILE A 60 7.10 10.47 -8.55
N LEU A 61 6.62 10.26 -9.79
CA LEU A 61 6.72 11.24 -10.87
C LEU A 61 6.23 12.64 -10.43
N TYR A 62 5.05 12.70 -9.81
CA TYR A 62 4.49 13.98 -9.36
C TYR A 62 5.27 14.59 -8.18
N ASN A 63 5.89 13.80 -7.30
CA ASN A 63 6.75 14.33 -6.25
C ASN A 63 7.94 15.10 -6.84
N VAL A 64 8.54 14.55 -7.89
CA VAL A 64 9.68 15.18 -8.59
C VAL A 64 9.23 16.40 -9.36
N MET A 65 8.15 16.29 -10.15
CA MET A 65 7.63 17.40 -10.94
C MET A 65 7.23 18.59 -10.06
N ILE A 66 6.47 18.34 -8.98
CA ILE A 66 6.04 19.41 -8.07
C ILE A 66 7.24 20.04 -7.37
N GLY A 67 8.29 19.28 -7.06
CA GLY A 67 9.52 19.83 -6.48
C GLY A 67 10.21 20.89 -7.36
N GLU A 68 10.12 20.77 -8.69
CA GLU A 68 10.65 21.76 -9.63
C GLU A 68 9.64 22.85 -9.99
N ILE A 69 8.36 22.50 -10.17
CA ILE A 69 7.29 23.46 -10.53
C ILE A 69 7.01 24.41 -9.36
N ALA A 70 7.08 23.95 -8.11
CA ALA A 70 6.93 24.79 -6.92
C ALA A 70 8.19 25.63 -6.62
N SER A 71 9.06 25.84 -7.60
CA SER A 71 10.26 26.67 -7.53
C SER A 71 10.26 27.72 -8.65
N ASP A 72 11.31 28.52 -8.76
CA ASP A 72 11.50 29.47 -9.87
C ASP A 72 12.28 28.89 -11.07
N ASN A 73 12.60 27.58 -11.05
CA ASN A 73 13.37 26.92 -12.11
C ASN A 73 12.55 26.60 -13.37
N SER A 74 11.26 26.32 -13.23
CA SER A 74 10.43 25.77 -14.31
C SER A 74 8.98 26.24 -14.20
N LEU A 75 8.28 26.23 -15.33
CA LEU A 75 6.83 26.36 -15.40
C LEU A 75 6.21 24.98 -15.57
N ALA A 76 4.93 24.81 -15.22
CA ALA A 76 4.21 23.54 -15.38
C ALA A 76 4.16 23.07 -16.85
N GLY A 77 4.18 24.01 -17.81
CA GLY A 77 4.10 23.71 -19.24
C GLY A 77 2.68 23.30 -19.68
N GLY A 78 2.57 22.38 -20.64
CA GLY A 78 1.29 21.88 -21.18
C GLY A 78 0.83 22.56 -22.47
N GLU A 79 -0.20 22.01 -23.10
CA GLU A 79 -0.77 22.54 -24.35
C GLU A 79 -1.46 23.90 -24.15
N SER A 80 -2.07 24.11 -22.99
CA SER A 80 -2.83 25.31 -22.64
C SER A 80 -2.87 25.54 -21.13
N ALA A 81 -3.34 26.71 -20.70
CA ALA A 81 -3.53 27.03 -19.27
C ALA A 81 -4.56 26.13 -18.55
N THR A 82 -5.30 25.29 -19.29
CA THR A 82 -6.24 24.31 -18.73
C THR A 82 -5.72 22.88 -18.80
N ASP A 83 -4.51 22.67 -19.34
CA ASP A 83 -3.88 21.36 -19.39
C ASP A 83 -3.28 21.03 -18.02
N VAL A 84 -3.70 19.88 -17.46
CA VAL A 84 -3.37 19.42 -16.10
C VAL A 84 -3.50 20.53 -15.04
N ILE A 85 -4.73 21.00 -14.82
CA ILE A 85 -5.07 22.15 -13.95
C ILE A 85 -4.37 22.09 -12.58
N GLY A 86 -4.26 20.91 -11.96
CA GLY A 86 -3.61 20.79 -10.65
C GLY A 86 -2.14 21.20 -10.67
N LEU A 87 -1.38 20.95 -11.75
CA LEU A 87 0.00 21.42 -11.88
C LEU A 87 0.07 22.92 -12.18
N GLN A 88 -0.84 23.45 -13.00
CA GLN A 88 -0.94 24.91 -13.25
C GLN A 88 -1.20 25.67 -11.94
N LYS A 89 -2.09 25.14 -11.09
CA LYS A 89 -2.34 25.71 -9.76
C LYS A 89 -1.08 25.72 -8.88
N ILE A 90 -0.23 24.70 -8.96
CA ILE A 90 1.04 24.67 -8.21
C ILE A 90 2.01 25.73 -8.74
N ASP A 91 2.14 25.86 -10.05
CA ASP A 91 2.99 26.86 -10.72
C ASP A 91 2.58 28.29 -10.33
N ASP A 92 1.27 28.56 -10.33
CA ASP A 92 0.70 29.85 -9.94
C ASP A 92 0.65 30.07 -8.41
N MET A 93 1.12 29.10 -7.60
CA MET A 93 1.04 29.11 -6.13
C MET A 93 -0.40 29.30 -5.60
N LEU A 94 -1.37 28.75 -6.33
CA LEU A 94 -2.78 28.74 -5.97
C LEU A 94 -3.11 27.44 -5.24
N HIS A 95 -3.27 27.54 -3.92
CA HIS A 95 -3.58 26.39 -3.08
C HIS A 95 -5.04 26.39 -2.65
N ASP A 96 -5.75 25.35 -3.06
CA ASP A 96 -7.10 25.03 -2.60
C ASP A 96 -7.19 23.54 -2.22
N PRO A 97 -8.27 23.09 -1.57
CA PRO A 97 -8.41 21.70 -1.16
C PRO A 97 -8.51 20.67 -2.30
N GLU A 98 -8.65 21.11 -3.56
CA GLU A 98 -8.91 20.25 -4.73
C GLU A 98 -7.73 20.30 -5.72
N ASN A 99 -6.82 19.33 -5.56
CA ASN A 99 -5.70 19.13 -6.47
C ASN A 99 -5.44 17.62 -6.70
N ASP A 100 -5.63 17.17 -7.95
CA ASP A 100 -5.54 15.76 -8.33
C ASP A 100 -4.13 15.18 -8.15
N GLN A 101 -3.09 15.99 -8.45
CA GLN A 101 -1.69 15.55 -8.33
C GLN A 101 -1.26 15.45 -6.88
N LEU A 102 -1.62 16.41 -6.03
CA LEU A 102 -1.39 16.31 -4.58
C LEU A 102 -2.17 15.13 -3.98
N THR A 103 -3.40 14.89 -4.43
CA THR A 103 -4.20 13.72 -4.00
C THR A 103 -3.52 12.41 -4.38
N SER A 104 -2.97 12.33 -5.60
CA SER A 104 -2.24 11.15 -6.08
C SER A 104 -1.00 10.88 -5.22
N ILE A 105 -0.21 11.92 -4.93
CA ILE A 105 0.97 11.80 -4.04
C ILE A 105 0.56 11.28 -2.66
N TRP A 106 -0.48 11.88 -2.06
CA TRP A 106 -0.99 11.45 -0.76
C TRP A 106 -1.33 9.96 -0.76
N GLN A 107 -2.11 9.52 -1.75
CA GLN A 107 -2.53 8.12 -1.88
C GLN A 107 -1.36 7.17 -2.10
N PHE A 108 -0.42 7.51 -3.00
CA PHE A 108 0.71 6.65 -3.31
C PHE A 108 1.68 6.50 -2.14
N MET A 109 2.02 7.59 -1.47
CA MET A 109 2.95 7.51 -0.35
C MET A 109 2.32 6.79 0.84
N TYR A 110 1.03 6.98 1.11
CA TYR A 110 0.34 6.20 2.13
C TYR A 110 0.15 4.73 1.76
N GLU A 111 -0.02 4.38 0.49
CA GLU A 111 0.01 2.98 0.04
C GLU A 111 1.37 2.35 0.35
N GLY A 112 2.48 3.06 0.10
CA GLY A 112 3.83 2.62 0.49
C GLY A 112 3.97 2.38 2.00
N VAL A 113 3.51 3.33 2.81
CA VAL A 113 3.47 3.18 4.29
C VAL A 113 2.63 1.96 4.68
N ASN A 114 1.49 1.76 4.04
CA ASN A 114 0.57 0.67 4.36
C ASN A 114 1.16 -0.70 4.04
N ARG A 115 1.82 -0.84 2.89
CA ARG A 115 2.55 -2.07 2.50
C ARG A 115 3.71 -2.37 3.43
N ALA A 116 4.47 -1.34 3.85
CA ALA A 116 5.52 -1.51 4.84
C ALA A 116 4.97 -1.98 6.19
N ASN A 117 3.87 -1.37 6.65
CA ASN A 117 3.23 -1.76 7.91
C ASN A 117 2.59 -3.14 7.85
N TYR A 118 2.14 -3.61 6.69
CA TYR A 118 1.65 -4.97 6.52
C TYR A 118 2.75 -6.02 6.75
N LEU A 119 3.99 -5.72 6.34
CA LEU A 119 5.15 -6.55 6.71
C LEU A 119 5.37 -6.54 8.23
N PHE A 120 5.36 -5.37 8.88
CA PHE A 120 5.53 -5.28 10.35
C PHE A 120 4.44 -6.02 11.13
N GLU A 121 3.18 -5.95 10.69
CA GLU A 121 2.05 -6.68 11.27
C GLU A 121 2.28 -8.20 11.26
N ASN A 122 3.01 -8.71 10.27
CA ASN A 122 3.28 -10.13 10.08
C ASN A 122 4.70 -10.54 10.48
N LYS A 123 5.52 -9.61 11.01
CA LYS A 123 6.94 -9.83 11.29
C LYS A 123 7.22 -11.05 12.14
N ASP A 124 6.37 -11.34 13.11
CA ASP A 124 6.63 -12.41 14.09
C ASP A 124 6.07 -13.78 13.68
N LYS A 125 5.44 -13.91 12.50
CA LYS A 125 4.87 -15.20 12.04
C LYS A 125 5.94 -16.24 11.67
N LEU A 126 7.07 -15.80 11.11
CA LEU A 126 8.14 -16.69 10.63
C LEU A 126 9.51 -16.08 10.92
N ASP A 127 10.47 -16.93 11.26
CA ASP A 127 11.88 -16.55 11.32
C ASP A 127 12.65 -17.10 10.09
N PHE A 128 13.61 -16.32 9.58
CA PHE A 128 14.36 -16.65 8.38
C PHE A 128 15.68 -15.87 8.29
N THR A 129 16.65 -16.41 7.55
CA THR A 129 18.05 -15.93 7.56
C THR A 129 18.23 -14.44 7.25
N ARG A 130 17.50 -13.89 6.25
CA ARG A 130 17.62 -12.48 5.81
C ARG A 130 16.62 -11.56 6.52
N LYS A 131 15.98 -12.00 7.59
CA LYS A 131 14.89 -11.23 8.23
C LYS A 131 15.31 -9.84 8.66
N ASP A 132 16.42 -9.72 9.37
CA ASP A 132 16.88 -8.41 9.86
C ASP A 132 17.20 -7.47 8.70
N GLU A 133 17.96 -7.93 7.71
CA GLU A 133 18.28 -7.14 6.50
C GLU A 133 17.01 -6.70 5.75
N LEU A 134 16.05 -7.62 5.54
CA LEU A 134 14.78 -7.31 4.90
C LEU A 134 14.02 -6.21 5.64
N TYR A 135 13.93 -6.29 6.98
CA TYR A 135 13.27 -5.24 7.76
C TYR A 135 14.08 -3.94 7.79
N GLY A 136 15.40 -3.99 7.60
CA GLY A 136 16.20 -2.80 7.34
C GLY A 136 15.75 -2.07 6.07
N GLU A 137 15.48 -2.81 4.98
CA GLU A 137 14.94 -2.25 3.74
C GLU A 137 13.53 -1.68 3.95
N VAL A 138 12.66 -2.39 4.68
CA VAL A 138 11.29 -1.92 5.00
C VAL A 138 11.33 -0.63 5.82
N HIS A 139 12.20 -0.54 6.82
CA HIS A 139 12.39 0.68 7.61
C HIS A 139 12.82 1.85 6.72
N PHE A 140 13.83 1.65 5.86
CA PHE A 140 14.28 2.69 4.93
C PHE A 140 13.15 3.16 4.00
N LEU A 141 12.39 2.24 3.42
CA LEU A 141 11.28 2.57 2.52
C LEU A 141 10.16 3.33 3.25
N ARG A 142 9.78 2.91 4.47
CA ARG A 142 8.79 3.64 5.26
C ARG A 142 9.25 5.04 5.61
N ALA A 143 10.53 5.21 5.98
CA ALA A 143 11.13 6.52 6.20
C ALA A 143 11.06 7.39 4.94
N PHE A 144 11.38 6.82 3.78
CA PHE A 144 11.28 7.51 2.49
C PHE A 144 9.86 7.97 2.19
N PHE A 145 8.84 7.12 2.33
CA PHE A 145 7.45 7.53 2.07
C PHE A 145 6.95 8.62 3.02
N TYR A 146 7.32 8.54 4.31
CA TYR A 146 7.02 9.62 5.25
C TYR A 146 7.76 10.91 4.94
N PHE A 147 9.00 10.82 4.45
CA PHE A 147 9.75 12.00 4.00
C PHE A 147 9.07 12.67 2.81
N GLU A 148 8.60 11.90 1.83
CA GLU A 148 7.85 12.41 0.68
C GLU A 148 6.53 13.08 1.10
N LEU A 149 5.86 12.57 2.14
CA LEU A 149 4.66 13.17 2.71
C LEU A 149 4.95 14.48 3.45
N VAL A 150 5.86 14.46 4.43
CA VAL A 150 6.12 15.61 5.31
C VAL A 150 6.68 16.80 4.54
N LYS A 151 7.49 16.56 3.50
CA LYS A 151 8.09 17.64 2.70
C LYS A 151 7.04 18.46 1.91
N ILE A 152 5.91 17.84 1.54
CA ILE A 152 4.84 18.49 0.77
C ILE A 152 3.73 19.02 1.68
N PHE A 153 3.33 18.24 2.69
CA PHE A 153 2.12 18.50 3.47
C PHE A 153 2.39 19.01 4.90
N GLY A 154 3.64 18.99 5.37
CA GLY A 154 3.98 19.26 6.76
C GLY A 154 3.39 18.18 7.67
N ASP A 155 2.51 18.57 8.58
CA ASP A 155 1.85 17.64 9.50
C ASP A 155 1.06 16.56 8.73
N VAL A 156 1.19 15.29 9.09
CA VAL A 156 0.48 14.18 8.41
C VAL A 156 0.13 13.07 9.39
N PRO A 157 -0.91 12.24 9.13
CA PRO A 157 -1.18 11.05 9.94
C PRO A 157 0.03 10.13 10.05
N LEU A 158 0.39 9.76 11.28
CA LEU A 158 1.53 8.90 11.60
C LEU A 158 1.05 7.58 12.22
N PHE A 159 1.39 6.46 11.57
CA PHE A 159 1.03 5.11 12.01
C PHE A 159 2.07 4.10 11.51
N THR A 160 2.58 3.27 12.41
CA THR A 160 3.76 2.42 12.12
C THR A 160 3.62 0.97 12.57
N ASN A 161 2.53 0.62 13.23
CA ASN A 161 2.38 -0.68 13.88
C ASN A 161 1.60 -1.70 13.05
N SER A 162 0.63 -1.24 12.25
CA SER A 162 -0.26 -2.12 11.49
C SER A 162 -0.73 -1.41 10.22
N ARG A 163 -1.18 -2.20 9.24
CA ARG A 163 -1.83 -1.63 8.07
C ARG A 163 -3.16 -0.98 8.47
N LEU A 164 -3.55 0.06 7.76
CA LEU A 164 -4.89 0.62 7.80
C LEU A 164 -5.79 -0.15 6.85
N THR A 165 -7.02 -0.33 7.29
CA THR A 165 -8.14 -0.80 6.48
C THR A 165 -9.09 0.36 6.20
N ALA A 166 -10.09 0.12 5.35
CA ALA A 166 -11.07 1.16 5.00
C ALA A 166 -11.78 1.77 6.23
N VAL A 167 -11.95 1.00 7.33
CA VAL A 167 -12.64 1.46 8.53
C VAL A 167 -11.79 2.39 9.41
N ASP A 168 -10.47 2.36 9.26
CA ASP A 168 -9.55 3.09 10.15
C ASP A 168 -9.37 4.55 9.72
N SER A 169 -9.56 4.84 8.44
CA SER A 169 -9.25 6.13 7.79
C SER A 169 -9.88 7.35 8.48
N GLY A 170 -11.10 7.22 9.01
CA GLY A 170 -11.83 8.32 9.67
C GLY A 170 -11.36 8.65 11.10
N THR A 171 -10.45 7.86 11.67
CA THR A 171 -10.02 8.01 13.07
C THR A 171 -8.66 8.70 13.22
N LEU A 172 -7.94 8.87 12.11
CA LEU A 172 -6.57 9.36 12.13
C LEU A 172 -6.53 10.87 12.39
N GLN A 173 -5.56 11.28 13.20
CA GLN A 173 -5.22 12.67 13.42
C GLN A 173 -3.85 12.95 12.81
N ARG A 174 -3.65 14.19 12.35
CA ARG A 174 -2.33 14.63 11.87
C ARG A 174 -1.38 14.71 13.06
N SER A 175 -0.20 14.13 12.91
CA SER A 175 0.93 14.34 13.81
C SER A 175 1.76 15.52 13.32
N SER A 176 2.48 16.18 14.23
CA SER A 176 3.31 17.33 13.83
C SER A 176 4.42 16.88 12.88
N ALA A 177 4.87 17.76 11.99
CA ALA A 177 6.00 17.49 11.12
C ALA A 177 7.24 17.05 11.92
N SER A 178 7.44 17.62 13.12
CA SER A 178 8.52 17.21 14.04
C SER A 178 8.39 15.75 14.49
N ASP A 179 7.19 15.27 14.80
CA ASP A 179 6.97 13.88 15.19
C ASP A 179 7.20 12.93 14.00
N VAL A 180 6.79 13.36 12.80
CA VAL A 180 7.01 12.60 11.56
C VAL A 180 8.51 12.50 11.27
N TYR A 181 9.27 13.59 11.39
CA TYR A 181 10.74 13.55 11.27
C TYR A 181 11.40 12.66 12.33
N ALA A 182 10.92 12.69 13.57
CA ALA A 182 11.44 11.80 14.62
C ALA A 182 11.22 10.31 14.28
N GLN A 183 10.07 9.98 13.68
CA GLN A 183 9.80 8.61 13.20
C GLN A 183 10.70 8.25 12.00
N ILE A 184 10.90 9.17 11.05
CA ILE A 184 11.82 8.98 9.91
C ILE A 184 13.23 8.69 10.43
N GLU A 185 13.74 9.47 11.38
CA GLU A 185 15.06 9.25 11.99
C GLU A 185 15.13 7.90 12.72
N SER A 186 14.08 7.51 13.44
CA SER A 186 14.02 6.21 14.11
C SER A 186 14.11 5.06 13.11
N ASP A 187 13.37 5.13 12.00
CA ASP A 187 13.38 4.11 10.95
C ASP A 187 14.74 4.07 10.24
N LEU A 188 15.34 5.22 9.92
CA LEU A 188 16.67 5.26 9.31
C LEU A 188 17.76 4.68 10.22
N ASN A 189 17.70 4.93 11.53
CA ASN A 189 18.63 4.33 12.49
C ASN A 189 18.46 2.80 12.60
N ALA A 190 17.22 2.31 12.54
CA ALA A 190 16.95 0.88 12.48
C ALA A 190 17.49 0.25 11.19
N ALA A 191 17.29 0.93 10.05
CA ALA A 191 17.82 0.50 8.76
C ALA A 191 19.36 0.44 8.76
N ILE A 192 20.04 1.47 9.28
CA ILE A 192 21.51 1.52 9.39
C ILE A 192 22.04 0.33 10.21
N THR A 193 21.34 -0.05 11.27
CA THR A 193 21.76 -1.15 12.15
C THR A 193 21.62 -2.51 11.46
N ALA A 194 20.63 -2.66 10.57
CA ALA A 194 20.25 -3.94 9.98
C ALA A 194 20.83 -4.18 8.58
N LEU A 195 21.13 -3.12 7.82
CA LEU A 195 21.59 -3.23 6.44
C LEU A 195 23.12 -3.38 6.35
N PRO A 196 23.62 -4.27 5.49
CA PRO A 196 25.05 -4.34 5.20
C PRO A 196 25.49 -3.12 4.36
N ALA A 197 26.76 -2.72 4.52
CA ALA A 197 27.33 -1.62 3.74
C ALA A 197 27.41 -1.93 2.23
N GLU A 198 27.52 -3.21 1.88
CA GLU A 198 27.54 -3.69 0.51
C GLU A 198 26.68 -4.96 0.39
N LYS A 199 25.93 -5.05 -0.70
CA LYS A 199 25.15 -6.27 -1.00
C LYS A 199 26.09 -7.34 -1.54
N VAL A 200 26.31 -8.40 -0.77
CA VAL A 200 27.06 -9.57 -1.24
C VAL A 200 26.17 -10.36 -2.19
N LEU A 201 26.34 -10.14 -3.50
CA LEU A 201 25.63 -10.92 -4.51
C LEU A 201 26.18 -12.35 -4.52
N MET A 202 25.29 -13.34 -4.50
CA MET A 202 25.66 -14.73 -4.78
C MET A 202 26.24 -14.82 -6.21
N GLU A 203 27.25 -15.65 -6.41
CA GLU A 203 28.02 -15.76 -7.67
C GLU A 203 27.14 -15.98 -8.93
N GLU A 204 25.98 -16.62 -8.77
CA GLU A 204 25.02 -16.90 -9.84
C GLU A 204 24.23 -15.65 -10.26
N GLN A 205 23.84 -14.79 -9.31
CA GLN A 205 23.22 -13.49 -9.60
C GLN A 205 24.22 -12.53 -10.25
N HIS A 206 25.49 -12.56 -9.79
CA HIS A 206 26.54 -11.76 -10.39
C HIS A 206 26.82 -12.15 -11.85
N ARG A 207 26.85 -13.46 -12.17
CA ARG A 207 27.02 -13.93 -13.56
C ARG A 207 25.85 -13.58 -14.47
N SER A 208 24.61 -13.65 -13.98
CA SER A 208 23.42 -13.27 -14.76
C SER A 208 23.43 -11.78 -15.16
N LEU A 209 23.84 -10.90 -14.25
CA LEU A 209 23.92 -9.45 -14.53
C LEU A 209 25.02 -9.11 -15.55
N LEU A 210 26.12 -9.87 -15.57
CA LEU A 210 27.22 -9.68 -16.52
C LEU A 210 26.95 -10.25 -17.92
N MET A 211 25.98 -11.16 -18.07
CA MET A 211 25.64 -11.74 -19.38
C MET A 211 24.57 -10.97 -20.17
N HIS A 212 24.08 -9.85 -19.62
CA HIS A 212 23.16 -8.94 -20.30
C HIS A 212 23.81 -7.61 -20.74
N TYR A 213 25.14 -7.54 -20.74
CA TYR A 213 25.94 -6.46 -21.32
C TYR A 213 26.86 -6.96 -22.43
#